data_AF-A0A5E9CZU7-F1
#
_entry.id   AF-A0A5E9CZU7-F1
#
_cell.length_a   1.000
_cell.length_b   1.000
_cell.length_c   1.000
_cell.angle_alpha   90.00
_cell.angle_beta   90.00
_cell.angle_gamma   90.00
#
_symmetry.space_group_name_H-M   'P 1'
#
loop_
_entity.id
_entity.type
_entity.pdbx_description
1 polymer ?
#
loop_
_entity_poly.entity_id
_entity_poly.type
_entity_poly.pdbx_seq_one_letter_code
_entity_poly.pdbx_strand_id
1 'polypeptide(L)'
;MNKPLRKKRPCEISVFGVPCAAMHKLLFGLLPIALLTGHAAANPSDSYRSVLKNYFACVLIHADRYATRSNEDAYYVALAARNACGSERLTAQEAVLAAERPAVANRIWKTYDDGVVEEMTARITRQRLD
;
A
#
# COMPACT_ATOMS: atom_id res chain seq x y z
N MET A 1 37.40 38.83 23.60
CA MET A 1 36.70 38.18 24.73
C MET A 1 35.37 37.64 24.18
N ASN A 2 35.38 36.40 23.69
CA ASN A 2 34.90 35.16 24.33
C ASN A 2 33.40 34.90 24.15
N LYS A 3 33.10 33.86 23.36
CA LYS A 3 31.79 33.31 23.01
C LYS A 3 31.03 32.82 24.26
N PRO A 4 29.68 32.82 24.28
CA PRO A 4 28.93 32.27 25.40
C PRO A 4 29.00 30.74 25.43
N LEU A 5 29.43 30.23 26.59
CA LEU A 5 29.48 28.82 26.98
C LEU A 5 28.08 28.28 27.26
N ARG A 6 27.84 27.04 26.79
CA ARG A 6 26.72 26.17 27.15
C ARG A 6 26.47 26.18 28.65
N LYS A 7 25.23 26.47 29.06
CA LYS A 7 24.74 26.22 30.43
C LYS A 7 23.67 25.12 30.38
N LYS A 8 24.11 23.86 30.46
CA LYS A 8 23.22 22.75 30.82
C LYS A 8 22.95 22.86 32.32
N ARG A 9 21.67 22.93 32.69
CA ARG A 9 21.16 22.89 34.05
C ARG A 9 20.39 21.57 34.26
N PRO A 10 20.18 21.15 35.50
CA PRO A 10 20.73 19.94 36.08
C PRO A 10 19.76 18.76 35.93
N CYS A 11 20.24 17.56 36.28
CA CYS A 11 19.38 16.41 36.55
C CYS A 11 18.30 16.78 37.57
N GLU A 12 17.11 17.12 37.09
CA GLU A 12 15.89 17.12 37.89
C GLU A 12 15.38 15.68 38.00
N ILE A 13 15.53 15.15 39.21
CA ILE A 13 14.54 14.38 39.96
C ILE A 13 13.74 13.36 39.13
N SER A 14 14.12 12.09 39.24
CA SER A 14 13.16 11.00 39.19
C SER A 14 13.26 10.19 40.47
N VAL A 15 12.10 10.03 41.09
CA VAL A 15 11.77 9.31 42.30
C VAL A 15 12.33 7.90 42.21
N PHE A 16 13.45 7.61 42.87
CA PHE A 16 13.93 6.29 43.34
C PHE A 16 15.42 6.48 43.71
N GLY A 17 15.70 6.58 45.01
CA GLY A 17 17.01 6.95 45.53
C GLY A 17 18.11 5.95 45.19
N VAL A 18 18.92 6.24 44.17
CA VAL A 18 20.19 5.55 43.91
C VAL A 18 21.27 6.60 43.57
N PRO A 19 22.33 6.73 44.37
CA PRO A 19 23.40 7.68 44.10
C PRO A 19 24.25 7.27 42.89
N CYS A 20 24.61 8.28 42.10
CA CYS A 20 25.54 8.20 40.99
C CYS A 20 26.98 8.03 41.51
N ALA A 21 27.52 6.81 41.44
CA ALA A 21 28.96 6.49 41.50
C ALA A 21 29.13 5.06 40.94
N ALA A 22 29.70 4.88 39.75
CA ALA A 22 31.13 4.79 39.46
C ALA A 22 31.67 3.33 39.46
N MET A 23 32.59 3.09 38.52
CA MET A 23 33.52 1.96 38.36
C MET A 23 32.99 0.75 37.55
N HIS A 24 33.35 0.61 36.27
CA HIS A 24 34.60 -0.01 35.77
C HIS A 24 34.87 -1.43 36.29
N LYS A 25 34.51 -2.46 35.51
CA LYS A 25 35.43 -3.37 34.78
C LYS A 25 34.80 -4.76 34.56
N LEU A 26 35.09 -5.28 33.36
CA LEU A 26 35.25 -6.69 32.99
C LEU A 26 34.05 -7.63 33.19
N LEU A 27 33.41 -7.99 32.07
CA LEU A 27 33.18 -9.40 31.73
C LEU A 27 32.96 -9.53 30.22
N PHE A 28 33.94 -10.14 29.56
CA PHE A 28 33.77 -10.77 28.24
C PHE A 28 32.64 -11.78 28.36
N GLY A 29 31.55 -11.60 27.61
CA GLY A 29 30.46 -12.56 27.62
C GLY A 29 29.35 -12.16 26.67
N LEU A 30 29.16 -13.01 25.66
CA LEU A 30 28.02 -13.08 24.73
C LEU A 30 27.99 -11.99 23.66
N LEU A 31 28.57 -12.32 22.51
CA LEU A 31 28.10 -11.83 21.21
C LEU A 31 26.59 -12.14 21.14
N PRO A 32 25.69 -11.14 21.09
CA PRO A 32 24.39 -11.41 20.50
C PRO A 32 24.69 -11.62 19.01
N ILE A 33 24.45 -12.84 18.52
CA ILE A 33 24.19 -13.03 17.10
C ILE A 33 22.92 -12.22 16.87
N ALA A 34 23.10 -10.96 16.45
CA ALA A 34 22.04 -10.17 15.89
C ALA A 34 21.59 -10.96 14.66
N LEU A 35 20.54 -11.77 14.85
CA LEU A 35 19.72 -12.24 13.76
C LEU A 35 19.34 -10.99 12.98
N LEU A 36 20.04 -10.78 11.87
CA LEU A 36 19.58 -9.96 10.76
C LEU A 36 18.36 -10.69 10.20
N THR A 37 17.24 -10.64 10.92
CA THR A 37 15.94 -10.77 10.30
C THR A 37 15.81 -9.52 9.45
N GLY A 38 16.22 -9.67 8.19
CA GLY A 38 15.93 -8.71 7.15
C GLY A 38 14.42 -8.47 7.16
N HIS A 39 14.00 -7.40 7.82
CA HIS A 39 12.74 -6.78 7.55
C HIS A 39 12.89 -6.23 6.15
N ALA A 40 12.62 -7.07 5.14
CA ALA A 40 12.33 -6.56 3.82
C ALA A 40 11.25 -5.51 4.05
N ALA A 41 11.57 -4.25 3.80
CA ALA A 41 10.60 -3.17 3.91
C ALA A 41 9.43 -3.58 3.01
N ALA A 42 8.29 -3.94 3.62
CA ALA A 42 7.11 -4.30 2.87
C ALA A 42 6.76 -3.07 2.03
N ASN A 43 6.83 -3.22 0.70
CA ASN A 43 6.48 -2.12 -0.18
C ASN A 43 4.98 -1.88 0.04
N PRO A 44 4.52 -0.65 0.32
CA PRO A 44 3.09 -0.39 0.59
C PRO A 44 2.19 -0.96 -0.51
N SER A 45 2.70 -1.02 -1.75
CA SER A 45 2.07 -1.64 -2.91
C SER A 45 1.73 -3.11 -2.78
N ASP A 46 2.47 -3.88 -1.99
CA ASP A 46 2.22 -5.31 -1.81
C ASP A 46 1.00 -5.58 -0.92
N SER A 47 0.57 -4.59 -0.12
CA SER A 47 -0.56 -4.75 0.81
C SER A 47 -1.93 -4.76 0.12
N TYR A 48 -2.13 -3.96 -0.94
CA TYR A 48 -3.41 -3.87 -1.67
C TYR A 48 -3.45 -4.68 -2.98
N ARG A 49 -2.34 -5.28 -3.41
CA ARG A 49 -2.22 -5.95 -4.71
C ARG A 49 -3.19 -7.12 -4.90
N SER A 50 -3.43 -7.91 -3.86
CA SER A 50 -4.38 -9.02 -3.90
C SER A 50 -5.83 -8.51 -4.06
N VAL A 51 -6.18 -7.41 -3.41
CA VAL A 51 -7.51 -6.78 -3.50
C VAL A 51 -7.76 -6.23 -4.90
N LEU A 52 -6.75 -5.56 -5.49
CA LEU A 52 -6.81 -5.09 -6.88
C LEU A 52 -7.05 -6.22 -7.88
N LYS A 53 -6.43 -7.40 -7.65
CA LYS A 53 -6.65 -8.59 -8.50
C LYS A 53 -8.07 -9.12 -8.41
N ASN A 54 -8.67 -9.14 -7.21
CA ASN A 54 -10.06 -9.57 -7.04
C ASN A 54 -11.02 -8.64 -7.77
N TYR A 55 -10.80 -7.33 -7.67
CA TYR A 55 -11.56 -6.34 -8.43
C TYR A 55 -11.42 -6.57 -9.94
N PHE A 56 -10.20 -6.69 -10.46
CA PHE A 56 -9.97 -6.97 -11.88
C PHE A 56 -10.65 -8.25 -12.35
N ALA A 57 -10.55 -9.32 -11.57
CA ALA A 57 -11.18 -10.60 -11.88
C ALA A 57 -12.72 -10.50 -11.96
N CYS A 58 -13.35 -9.75 -11.04
CA CYS A 58 -14.78 -9.48 -11.13
C CYS A 58 -15.13 -8.78 -12.45
N VAL A 59 -14.44 -7.68 -12.78
CA VAL A 59 -14.74 -6.92 -14.00
C VAL A 59 -14.55 -7.79 -15.23
N LEU A 60 -13.49 -8.58 -15.25
CA LEU A 60 -13.20 -9.52 -16.33
C LEU A 60 -14.36 -10.52 -16.57
N ILE A 61 -14.88 -11.14 -15.51
CA ILE A 61 -16.00 -12.09 -15.62
C ILE A 61 -17.24 -11.41 -16.19
N HIS A 62 -17.56 -10.20 -15.71
CA HIS A 62 -18.69 -9.43 -16.21
C HIS A 62 -18.49 -8.96 -17.65
N ALA A 63 -17.28 -8.53 -18.01
CA ALA A 63 -16.93 -8.10 -19.36
C ALA A 63 -17.14 -9.24 -20.37
N ASP A 64 -16.62 -10.43 -20.09
CA ASP A 64 -16.81 -11.61 -20.94
C ASP A 64 -18.30 -11.99 -21.05
N ARG A 65 -19.04 -11.93 -19.94
CA ARG A 65 -20.49 -12.23 -19.93
C ARG A 65 -21.30 -11.22 -20.73
N TYR A 66 -20.95 -9.94 -20.69
CA TYR A 66 -21.67 -8.90 -21.42
C TYR A 66 -21.26 -8.84 -22.88
N ALA A 67 -19.99 -9.08 -23.21
CA ALA A 67 -19.48 -9.13 -24.57
C ALA A 67 -20.23 -10.14 -25.45
N THR A 68 -20.60 -11.28 -24.87
CA THR A 68 -21.36 -12.35 -25.56
C THR A 68 -22.85 -12.05 -25.74
N ARG A 69 -23.38 -10.99 -25.11
CA ARG A 69 -24.82 -10.69 -25.06
C ARG A 69 -25.19 -9.30 -25.56
N SER A 70 -24.19 -8.45 -25.80
CA SER A 70 -24.38 -7.06 -26.18
C SER A 70 -23.57 -6.73 -27.43
N ASN A 71 -24.20 -6.01 -28.36
CA ASN A 71 -23.57 -5.42 -29.54
C ASN A 71 -23.24 -3.93 -29.35
N GLU A 72 -23.39 -3.39 -28.13
CA GLU A 72 -22.98 -2.02 -27.81
C GLU A 72 -21.47 -1.82 -28.00
N ASP A 73 -21.03 -0.57 -28.09
CA ASP A 73 -19.61 -0.23 -28.15
C ASP A 73 -18.83 -0.91 -27.01
N ALA A 74 -17.64 -1.43 -27.33
CA ALA A 74 -16.82 -2.18 -26.37
C ALA A 74 -16.50 -1.38 -25.11
N TYR A 75 -16.35 -0.05 -25.24
CA TYR A 75 -16.11 0.83 -24.10
C TYR A 75 -17.30 0.88 -23.14
N TYR A 76 -18.54 0.96 -23.67
CA TYR A 76 -19.73 0.96 -22.82
C TYR A 76 -19.97 -0.40 -22.16
N VAL A 77 -19.65 -1.50 -22.85
CA VAL A 77 -19.69 -2.84 -22.25
C VAL A 77 -18.66 -2.96 -21.10
N ALA A 78 -17.44 -2.44 -21.29
CA ALA A 78 -16.42 -2.40 -20.25
C ALA A 78 -16.85 -1.56 -19.03
N LEU A 79 -17.47 -0.39 -19.26
CA LEU A 79 -18.02 0.44 -18.19
C LEU A 79 -19.15 -0.27 -17.43
N ALA A 80 -20.06 -0.94 -18.14
CA ALA A 80 -21.13 -1.71 -17.52
C ALA A 80 -20.57 -2.86 -16.66
N ALA A 81 -19.56 -3.58 -17.15
CA ALA A 81 -18.86 -4.62 -16.40
C ALA A 81 -18.19 -4.07 -15.14
N ARG A 82 -17.51 -2.92 -15.25
CA ARG A 82 -16.91 -2.23 -14.11
C ARG A 82 -17.94 -1.87 -13.05
N ASN A 83 -19.07 -1.30 -13.47
CA ASN A 83 -20.13 -0.86 -12.57
C ASN A 83 -20.84 -2.03 -11.87
N ALA A 84 -20.90 -3.21 -12.50
CA ALA A 84 -21.43 -4.42 -11.87
C ALA A 84 -20.58 -4.89 -10.67
N CYS A 85 -19.28 -4.57 -10.68
CA CYS A 85 -18.32 -4.89 -9.62
C CYS A 85 -18.14 -3.75 -8.60
N GLY A 86 -19.22 -3.01 -8.33
CA GLY A 86 -19.17 -1.82 -7.47
C GLY A 86 -18.67 -2.10 -6.05
N SER A 87 -18.98 -3.27 -5.49
CA SER A 87 -18.52 -3.69 -4.16
C SER A 87 -17.01 -3.91 -4.14
N GLU A 88 -16.50 -4.73 -5.07
CA GLU A 88 -15.07 -5.03 -5.20
C GLU A 88 -14.27 -3.77 -5.53
N ARG A 89 -14.82 -2.89 -6.36
CA ARG A 89 -14.25 -1.59 -6.70
C ARG A 89 -14.08 -0.72 -5.47
N LEU A 90 -15.10 -0.64 -4.60
CA LEU A 90 -15.03 0.13 -3.36
C LEU A 90 -13.97 -0.45 -2.40
N THR A 91 -13.99 -1.76 -2.16
CA THR A 91 -12.99 -2.43 -1.31
C THR A 91 -11.56 -2.22 -1.82
N ALA A 92 -11.37 -2.29 -3.14
CA ALA A 92 -10.09 -2.02 -3.77
C ALA A 92 -9.64 -0.57 -3.58
N GLN A 93 -10.55 0.40 -3.74
CA GLN A 93 -10.27 1.81 -3.52
C GLN A 93 -9.87 2.09 -2.07
N GLU A 94 -10.61 1.55 -1.12
CA GLU A 94 -10.34 1.69 0.32
C GLU A 94 -8.98 1.09 0.70
N ALA A 95 -8.63 -0.08 0.15
CA ALA A 95 -7.34 -0.71 0.39
C ALA A 95 -6.17 0.16 -0.08
N VAL A 96 -6.28 0.79 -1.26
CA VAL A 96 -5.26 1.72 -1.77
C VAL A 96 -5.17 2.98 -0.91
N LEU A 97 -6.32 3.54 -0.50
CA LEU A 97 -6.37 4.72 0.36
C LEU A 97 -5.80 4.46 1.76
N ALA A 98 -5.94 3.24 2.29
CA ALA A 98 -5.41 2.86 3.59
C ALA A 98 -3.89 2.65 3.58
N ALA A 99 -3.33 2.22 2.45
CA ALA A 99 -1.91 1.88 2.34
C ALA A 99 -1.01 3.06 1.96
N GLU A 100 -1.55 4.10 1.33
CA GLU A 100 -0.80 5.17 0.67
C GLU A 100 -1.19 6.56 1.17
N ARG A 101 -0.31 7.55 0.97
CA ARG A 101 -0.66 8.95 1.26
C ARG A 101 -1.77 9.41 0.30
N PRO A 102 -2.73 10.27 0.72
CA PRO A 102 -3.93 10.58 -0.07
C PRO A 102 -3.68 10.97 -1.55
N ALA A 103 -2.69 11.84 -1.81
CA ALA A 103 -2.36 12.27 -3.17
C ALA A 103 -1.77 11.14 -4.04
N VAL A 104 -1.03 10.21 -3.43
CA VAL A 104 -0.44 9.04 -4.10
C VAL A 104 -1.53 7.99 -4.33
N ALA A 105 -2.32 7.70 -3.31
CA ALA A 105 -3.45 6.78 -3.36
C ALA A 105 -4.44 7.13 -4.48
N ASN A 106 -4.86 8.40 -4.56
CA ASN A 106 -5.80 8.86 -5.60
C ASN A 106 -5.23 8.70 -7.01
N ARG A 107 -3.92 8.93 -7.19
CA ARG A 107 -3.25 8.73 -8.48
C ARG A 107 -3.21 7.25 -8.85
N ILE A 108 -2.78 6.39 -7.92
CA ILE A 108 -2.73 4.94 -8.11
C ILE A 108 -4.12 4.40 -8.46
N TRP A 109 -5.12 4.78 -7.67
CA TRP A 109 -6.49 4.36 -7.88
C TRP A 109 -7.02 4.78 -9.25
N LYS A 110 -6.86 6.06 -9.62
CA LYS A 110 -7.30 6.55 -10.93
C LYS A 110 -6.63 5.79 -12.07
N THR A 111 -5.31 5.68 -12.05
CA THR A 111 -4.56 4.97 -13.10
C THR A 111 -4.99 3.51 -13.20
N TYR A 112 -5.20 2.84 -12.07
CA TYR A 112 -5.65 1.46 -12.08
C TYR A 112 -7.07 1.32 -12.62
N ASP A 113 -8.03 2.08 -12.10
CA ASP A 113 -9.45 2.00 -12.48
C ASP A 113 -9.67 2.36 -13.96
N ASP A 114 -8.98 3.38 -14.46
CA ASP A 114 -9.00 3.75 -15.88
C ASP A 114 -8.38 2.62 -16.74
N GLY A 115 -7.23 2.07 -16.31
CA GLY A 115 -6.55 0.98 -17.00
C GLY A 115 -7.36 -0.32 -17.04
N VAL A 116 -8.19 -0.61 -16.03
CA VAL A 116 -9.15 -1.73 -16.09
C VAL A 116 -10.14 -1.53 -17.23
N VAL A 117 -10.71 -0.33 -17.37
CA VAL A 117 -11.68 -0.05 -18.45
C VAL A 117 -11.02 -0.15 -19.82
N GLU A 118 -9.81 0.41 -19.97
CA GLU A 118 -9.03 0.33 -21.21
C GLU A 118 -8.73 -1.13 -21.61
N GLU A 119 -8.24 -1.94 -20.66
CA GLU A 119 -7.93 -3.35 -20.91
C GLU A 119 -9.17 -4.15 -21.30
N MET A 120 -10.29 -3.95 -20.60
CA MET A 120 -11.55 -4.64 -20.92
C MET A 120 -12.10 -4.21 -22.28
N THR A 121 -12.01 -2.92 -22.60
CA THR A 121 -12.42 -2.41 -23.93
C THR A 121 -11.61 -3.11 -25.02
N ALA A 122 -10.29 -3.13 -24.90
CA ALA A 122 -9.41 -3.77 -25.87
C ALA A 122 -9.68 -5.28 -25.98
N ARG A 123 -9.93 -5.97 -24.86
CA ARG A 123 -10.28 -7.39 -24.83
C ARG A 123 -11.56 -7.67 -25.59
N ILE A 124 -12.64 -6.93 -25.30
CA ILE A 124 -13.94 -7.10 -25.95
C ILE A 124 -13.83 -6.81 -27.44
N THR A 125 -13.09 -5.76 -27.84
CA THR A 125 -12.84 -5.45 -29.25
C THR A 125 -12.16 -6.63 -29.95
N ARG A 126 -11.12 -7.23 -29.34
CA ARG A 126 -10.43 -8.40 -29.91
C ARG A 126 -11.37 -9.61 -30.06
N GLN A 127 -12.13 -9.95 -29.02
CA GLN A 127 -13.07 -11.07 -29.03
C GLN A 127 -14.14 -10.99 -30.14
N ARG A 128 -14.46 -9.79 -30.62
CA ARG A 128 -15.46 -9.57 -31.67
C ARG A 128 -14.88 -9.63 -33.09
N LEU A 129 -13.56 -9.63 -33.22
CA LEU A 129 -12.86 -9.75 -34.51
C LEU A 129 -12.49 -11.20 -34.82
N ASP A 130 -12.43 -12.05 -33.80
CA ASP A 130 -12.21 -13.50 -33.89
C ASP A 130 -13.49 -14.26 -34.26
#